data_AF-A0A915MZG7-F1
#
_entry.id   AF-A0A915MZG7-F1
#
_cell.length_a   1.000
_cell.length_b   1.000
_cell.length_c   1.000
_cell.angle_alpha   90.00
_cell.angle_beta   90.00
_cell.angle_gamma   90.00
#
_symmetry.space_group_name_H-M   'P 1'
#
loop_
_entity.id
_entity.type
_entity.pdbx_description
1 polymer ?
#
loop_
_entity_poly.entity_id
_entity_poly.type
_entity_poly.pdbx_seq_one_letter_code
_entity_poly.pdbx_strand_id
1 'polypeptide(L)'
;MSEQQKQTLEGSTKTTKNANNSRYMHSIFQECDQLKKEYDNCFNAFFQKFISPEYRHSSGLNNPCEQVHFVYRDCVEKNLKLHKPFDIDIDEVRKQVLTDLQNEKENARHMSVIASDFSVQSQEPLNQKVQTLVSGLQVLDQLKNQFVDVRVPIRLLDILDEGNNPQLFTKEALEDTRKRNKELNGKTEIYKKFQYNLIRELKLEMSADVDEYLRVRKLINGGGGGGNVSQTDDGGSSRNTAKENE
;
A
#
# COMPACT_ATOMS: atom_id res chain seq x y z
N MET A 1 -32.63 -39.25 55.30
CA MET A 1 -32.39 -37.91 55.86
C MET A 1 -31.30 -37.27 55.01
N SER A 2 -31.64 -36.80 53.80
CA SER A 2 -31.79 -35.35 53.47
C SER A 2 -30.40 -34.72 53.28
N GLU A 3 -29.98 -34.12 52.16
CA GLU A 3 -30.64 -33.53 51.00
C GLU A 3 -29.80 -33.68 49.71
N GLN A 4 -30.52 -33.74 48.59
CA GLN A 4 -30.07 -33.59 47.20
C GLN A 4 -29.96 -32.11 46.82
N GLN A 5 -29.08 -31.79 45.87
CA GLN A 5 -29.30 -30.98 44.65
C GLN A 5 -27.94 -30.93 43.92
N LYS A 6 -27.75 -31.20 42.62
CA LYS A 6 -28.59 -30.92 41.46
C LYS A 6 -27.99 -31.64 40.23
N GLN A 7 -28.68 -32.65 39.68
CA GLN A 7 -28.45 -33.19 38.34
C GLN A 7 -29.79 -33.64 37.75
N THR A 8 -29.84 -33.61 36.41
CA THR A 8 -30.83 -34.23 35.52
C THR A 8 -32.09 -33.42 35.15
N LEU A 9 -32.08 -32.91 33.92
CA LEU A 9 -33.26 -32.66 33.10
C LEU A 9 -32.87 -32.96 31.65
N GLU A 10 -32.94 -34.23 31.28
CA GLU A 10 -33.01 -34.70 29.89
C GLU A 10 -34.49 -34.95 29.56
N GLY A 11 -34.95 -34.49 28.39
CA GLY A 11 -36.25 -34.91 27.87
C GLY A 11 -36.97 -33.93 26.94
N SER A 12 -36.64 -34.00 25.65
CA SER A 12 -37.57 -33.88 24.51
C SER A 12 -38.17 -32.50 24.18
N THR A 13 -37.55 -31.81 23.22
CA THR A 13 -38.30 -31.28 22.07
C THR A 13 -37.56 -31.62 20.78
N LYS A 14 -38.13 -32.53 20.00
CA LYS A 14 -37.81 -32.73 18.59
C LYS A 14 -38.20 -31.47 17.84
N THR A 15 -37.22 -30.77 17.27
CA THR A 15 -37.46 -29.90 16.11
C THR A 15 -36.57 -30.37 14.98
N THR A 16 -37.17 -31.23 14.16
CA THR A 16 -37.01 -31.43 12.73
C THR A 16 -35.73 -30.82 12.12
N LYS A 17 -34.78 -31.69 11.76
CA LYS A 17 -33.72 -31.40 10.79
C LYS A 17 -34.39 -30.93 9.49
N ASN A 18 -34.35 -29.62 9.23
CA ASN A 18 -34.73 -29.08 7.94
C ASN A 18 -33.56 -29.32 6.98
N ALA A 19 -33.67 -30.38 6.19
CA ALA A 19 -32.77 -30.69 5.10
C ALA A 19 -33.00 -29.67 3.97
N ASN A 20 -32.33 -28.52 4.06
CA ASN A 20 -32.11 -27.58 2.96
C ASN A 20 -31.00 -26.60 3.37
N ASN A 21 -29.81 -27.12 3.70
CA ASN A 21 -28.63 -26.27 3.86
C ASN A 21 -27.96 -26.13 2.49
N SER A 22 -28.58 -25.33 1.62
CA SER A 22 -27.90 -24.76 0.45
C SER A 22 -26.61 -24.13 0.95
N ARG A 23 -25.45 -24.51 0.40
CA ARG A 23 -24.15 -23.93 0.74
C ARG A 23 -24.13 -22.44 0.37
N TYR A 24 -24.70 -21.62 1.26
CA TYR A 24 -24.67 -20.18 1.14
C TYR A 24 -23.30 -19.70 1.66
N MET A 25 -22.50 -19.10 0.79
CA MET A 25 -21.27 -18.43 1.22
C MET A 25 -21.63 -17.06 1.78
N HIS A 26 -21.32 -16.87 3.07
CA HIS A 26 -21.45 -15.59 3.72
C HIS A 26 -20.57 -14.53 3.06
N SER A 27 -21.00 -13.28 3.14
CA SER A 27 -20.25 -12.07 2.86
C SER A 27 -19.11 -11.93 3.88
N ILE A 28 -18.06 -11.20 3.49
CA ILE A 28 -16.93 -10.85 4.37
C ILE A 28 -17.41 -10.18 5.66
N PHE A 29 -18.49 -9.40 5.54
CA PHE A 29 -19.16 -8.72 6.63
C PHE A 29 -20.60 -9.21 6.78
N GLN A 30 -20.99 -9.52 8.01
CA GLN A 30 -22.29 -10.11 8.34
C GLN A 30 -23.44 -9.16 8.02
N GLU A 31 -23.24 -7.86 8.17
CA GLU A 31 -24.19 -6.81 7.81
C GLU A 31 -24.46 -6.72 6.29
N CYS A 32 -23.53 -7.16 5.45
CA CYS A 32 -23.70 -7.18 4.00
C CYS A 32 -24.24 -8.53 3.46
N ASP A 33 -24.52 -9.51 4.33
CA ASP A 33 -24.97 -10.85 3.92
C ASP A 33 -26.30 -10.85 3.17
N GLN A 34 -27.26 -10.06 3.65
CA GLN A 34 -28.57 -10.04 3.03
C GLN A 34 -28.51 -9.44 1.61
N LEU A 35 -27.70 -8.39 1.43
CA LEU A 35 -27.44 -7.76 0.13
C LEU A 35 -26.72 -8.72 -0.82
N LYS A 36 -25.77 -9.51 -0.30
CA LYS A 36 -25.09 -10.55 -1.08
C LYS A 36 -26.07 -11.60 -1.59
N LYS A 37 -26.99 -12.08 -0.75
CA LYS A 37 -28.03 -13.04 -1.17
C LYS A 37 -28.86 -12.51 -2.33
N GLU A 38 -29.30 -11.26 -2.23
CA GLU A 38 -30.11 -10.62 -3.26
C GLU A 38 -29.34 -10.47 -4.59
N TYR A 39 -28.07 -10.07 -4.50
CA TYR A 39 -27.19 -9.98 -5.66
C TYR A 39 -26.94 -11.36 -6.30
N ASP A 40 -26.53 -12.35 -5.51
CA ASP A 40 -26.20 -13.69 -6.01
C ASP A 40 -27.42 -14.36 -6.66
N ASN A 41 -28.62 -14.18 -6.09
CA ASN A 41 -29.87 -14.67 -6.68
C ASN A 41 -30.14 -14.03 -8.04
N CYS A 42 -29.98 -12.71 -8.16
CA CYS A 42 -30.12 -12.01 -9.44
C CYS A 42 -29.06 -12.49 -10.44
N PHE A 43 -27.80 -12.54 -10.02
CA PHE A 43 -26.66 -12.91 -10.85
C PHE A 43 -26.82 -14.32 -11.39
N ASN A 44 -27.19 -15.30 -10.55
CA ASN A 44 -27.37 -16.68 -11.00
C ASN A 44 -28.51 -16.81 -12.02
N ALA A 45 -29.62 -16.11 -11.82
CA ALA A 45 -30.74 -16.09 -12.77
C ALA A 45 -30.38 -15.42 -14.11
N PHE A 46 -29.60 -14.34 -14.06
CA PHE A 46 -29.11 -13.65 -15.24
C PHE A 46 -28.04 -14.47 -15.98
N PHE A 47 -27.05 -14.98 -15.25
CA PHE A 47 -25.88 -15.67 -15.79
C PHE A 47 -26.26 -16.97 -16.50
N GLN A 48 -27.23 -17.71 -15.98
CA GLN A 48 -27.77 -18.90 -16.67
C GLN A 48 -28.34 -18.54 -18.06
N LYS A 49 -29.08 -17.44 -18.17
CA LYS A 49 -29.62 -16.96 -19.45
C LYS A 49 -28.55 -16.38 -20.36
N PHE A 50 -27.52 -15.76 -19.79
CA PHE A 50 -26.41 -15.17 -20.54
C PHE A 50 -25.55 -16.23 -21.25
N ILE A 51 -25.40 -17.43 -20.65
CA ILE A 51 -24.64 -18.54 -21.25
C ILE A 51 -25.47 -19.34 -22.27
N SER A 52 -26.80 -19.22 -22.26
CA SER A 52 -27.67 -19.96 -23.18
C SER A 52 -27.40 -19.58 -24.65
N PRO A 53 -27.33 -20.55 -25.58
CA PRO A 53 -27.03 -20.31 -26.98
C PRO A 53 -28.13 -19.50 -27.71
N GLU A 54 -29.35 -19.42 -27.17
CA GLU A 54 -30.41 -18.55 -27.69
C GLU A 54 -30.22 -17.06 -27.35
N TYR A 55 -29.30 -16.72 -26.45
CA TYR A 55 -29.11 -15.36 -25.99
C TYR A 55 -28.34 -14.54 -27.03
N ARG A 56 -29.05 -13.67 -27.75
CA ARG A 56 -28.42 -12.72 -28.67
C ARG A 56 -27.72 -11.64 -27.84
N HIS A 57 -26.40 -11.61 -27.88
CA HIS A 57 -25.60 -10.50 -27.36
C HIS A 57 -25.83 -9.23 -28.21
N SER A 58 -27.02 -8.65 -28.13
CA SER A 58 -27.29 -7.34 -28.73
C SER A 58 -26.48 -6.30 -27.96
N SER A 59 -25.63 -5.57 -28.68
CA SER A 59 -24.83 -4.46 -28.17
C SER A 59 -25.76 -3.40 -27.54
N GLY A 60 -25.96 -3.45 -26.22
CA GLY A 60 -26.79 -2.48 -25.50
C GLY A 60 -27.65 -3.01 -24.35
N LEU A 61 -27.63 -4.30 -24.00
CA LEU A 61 -28.32 -4.76 -22.80
C LEU A 61 -27.49 -4.44 -21.54
N ASN A 62 -28.00 -3.51 -20.72
CA ASN A 62 -27.46 -3.19 -19.41
C ASN A 62 -27.62 -4.38 -18.46
N ASN A 63 -26.69 -4.55 -17.51
CA ASN A 63 -26.72 -5.64 -16.55
C ASN A 63 -27.92 -5.45 -15.60
N PRO A 64 -28.92 -6.37 -15.58
CA PRO A 64 -30.11 -6.23 -14.74
C PRO A 64 -29.81 -6.27 -13.24
N CYS A 65 -28.64 -6.80 -12.86
CA CYS A 65 -28.21 -6.89 -11.46
C CYS A 65 -27.30 -5.73 -11.04
N GLU A 66 -27.08 -4.73 -11.89
CA GLU A 66 -26.11 -3.65 -11.65
C GLU A 66 -26.45 -2.81 -10.43
N GLN A 67 -27.73 -2.49 -10.22
CA GLN A 67 -28.15 -1.70 -9.05
C GLN A 67 -27.98 -2.49 -7.75
N VAL A 68 -28.34 -3.77 -7.74
CA VAL A 68 -28.21 -4.65 -6.56
C VAL A 68 -26.73 -4.90 -6.25
N HIS A 69 -25.92 -5.08 -7.29
CA HIS A 69 -24.47 -5.17 -7.17
C HIS A 69 -23.87 -3.91 -6.57
N PHE A 70 -24.31 -2.72 -7.02
CA PHE A 70 -23.81 -1.45 -6.50
C PHE A 70 -24.04 -1.30 -5.00
N VAL A 71 -25.25 -1.63 -4.51
CA VAL A 71 -25.59 -1.54 -3.08
C VAL A 71 -24.77 -2.53 -2.24
N TYR A 72 -24.63 -3.78 -2.71
CA TYR A 72 -23.79 -4.76 -2.03
C TYR A 72 -22.31 -4.33 -2.02
N ARG A 73 -21.80 -3.88 -3.17
CA ARG A 73 -20.42 -3.38 -3.32
C ARG A 73 -20.14 -2.21 -2.39
N ASP A 74 -21.04 -1.23 -2.32
CA ASP A 74 -20.89 -0.07 -1.44
C ASP A 74 -20.86 -0.47 0.04
N CYS A 75 -21.71 -1.43 0.45
CA CYS A 75 -21.67 -2.01 1.80
C CYS A 75 -20.31 -2.66 2.11
N VAL A 76 -19.80 -3.49 1.20
CA VAL A 76 -18.52 -4.17 1.39
C VAL A 76 -17.36 -3.17 1.38
N GLU A 77 -17.32 -2.23 0.44
CA GLU A 77 -16.24 -1.25 0.33
C GLU A 77 -16.18 -0.30 1.54
N LYS A 78 -17.33 0.10 2.08
CA LYS A 78 -17.39 0.90 3.32
C LYS A 78 -16.83 0.12 4.51
N ASN A 79 -17.22 -1.13 4.68
CA ASN A 79 -16.76 -1.96 5.80
C ASN A 79 -15.30 -2.42 5.64
N LEU A 80 -14.81 -2.64 4.41
CA LEU A 80 -13.38 -2.85 4.14
C LEU A 80 -12.55 -1.64 4.56
N LYS A 81 -13.00 -0.42 4.28
CA LYS A 81 -12.32 0.83 4.67
C LYS A 81 -12.41 1.10 6.18
N LEU A 82 -13.53 0.75 6.81
CA LEU A 82 -13.78 1.02 8.23
C LEU A 82 -13.08 0.01 9.14
N HIS A 83 -13.27 -1.28 8.88
CA HIS A 83 -12.81 -2.35 9.76
C HIS A 83 -11.43 -2.87 9.39
N LYS A 84 -10.96 -2.61 8.15
CA LYS A 84 -9.65 -3.02 7.64
C LYS A 84 -9.22 -4.43 8.11
N PRO A 85 -10.08 -5.46 7.97
CA PRO A 85 -9.86 -6.76 8.60
C PRO A 85 -8.61 -7.51 8.09
N PHE A 86 -7.97 -6.99 7.03
CA PHE A 86 -6.75 -7.53 6.43
C PHE A 86 -5.56 -6.55 6.50
N ASP A 87 -5.71 -5.35 7.09
CA ASP A 87 -4.53 -4.54 7.42
C ASP A 87 -3.89 -5.15 8.66
N ILE A 88 -2.74 -5.79 8.48
CA ILE A 88 -1.79 -5.95 9.58
C ILE A 88 -1.39 -4.53 9.97
N ASP A 89 -1.58 -4.17 11.24
CA ASP A 89 -1.05 -2.92 11.76
C ASP A 89 0.49 -2.99 11.74
N ILE A 90 1.06 -2.55 10.63
CA ILE A 90 2.51 -2.52 10.42
C ILE A 90 3.18 -1.65 11.50
N ASP A 91 2.48 -0.67 12.08
CA ASP A 91 3.03 0.17 13.15
C ASP A 91 3.11 -0.60 14.48
N GLU A 92 2.09 -1.41 14.81
CA GLU A 92 2.14 -2.28 16.01
C GLU A 92 3.15 -3.43 15.83
N VAL A 93 3.22 -4.04 14.64
CA VAL A 93 4.26 -5.03 14.32
C VAL A 93 5.65 -4.43 14.40
N ARG A 94 5.85 -3.22 13.86
CA ARG A 94 7.14 -2.52 13.94
C ARG A 94 7.49 -2.22 15.38
N LYS A 95 6.52 -1.82 16.20
CA LYS A 95 6.73 -1.57 17.63
C LYS A 95 7.16 -2.83 18.37
N GLN A 96 6.52 -3.98 18.11
CA GLN A 96 6.91 -5.25 18.70
C GLN A 96 8.38 -5.59 18.36
N VAL A 97 8.76 -5.49 17.08
CA VAL A 97 10.13 -5.77 16.63
C VAL A 97 11.15 -4.81 17.24
N LEU A 98 10.80 -3.53 17.37
CA LEU A 98 11.66 -2.54 18.01
C LEU A 98 11.85 -2.84 19.51
N THR A 99 10.78 -3.26 20.20
CA THR A 99 10.84 -3.67 21.61
C THR A 99 11.73 -4.90 21.78
N ASP A 100 11.56 -5.92 20.94
CA ASP A 100 12.37 -7.15 21.02
C ASP A 100 13.85 -6.87 20.73
N LEU A 101 14.16 -6.05 19.72
CA LEU A 101 15.53 -5.61 19.45
C LEU A 101 16.14 -4.83 20.63
N GLN A 102 15.36 -3.97 21.28
CA GLN A 102 15.81 -3.22 22.45
C GLN A 102 16.13 -4.16 23.61
N ASN A 103 15.27 -5.15 23.86
CA ASN A 103 15.47 -6.16 24.91
C ASN A 103 16.73 -7.01 24.65
N GLU A 104 16.97 -7.40 23.40
CA GLU A 104 18.19 -8.15 23.03
C GLU A 104 19.46 -7.33 23.20
N LYS A 105 19.43 -6.05 22.83
CA LYS A 105 20.56 -5.14 23.07
C LYS A 105 20.84 -4.98 24.57
N GLU A 106 19.81 -4.90 25.40
CA GLU A 106 19.98 -4.82 26.85
C GLU A 106 20.47 -6.13 27.45
N ASN A 107 19.98 -7.27 26.95
CA ASN A 107 20.44 -8.59 27.35
C ASN A 107 21.95 -8.75 27.10
N ALA A 108 22.43 -8.32 25.93
CA ALA A 108 23.85 -8.30 25.60
C ALA A 108 24.68 -7.38 26.52
N ARG A 109 24.15 -6.21 26.92
CA ARG A 109 24.81 -5.33 27.90
C ARG A 109 24.93 -6.02 29.26
N HIS A 110 23.86 -6.62 29.75
CA HIS A 110 23.88 -7.36 31.02
C HIS A 110 24.89 -8.52 30.98
N MET A 111 24.95 -9.25 29.87
CA MET A 111 25.99 -10.28 29.66
C MET A 111 27.40 -9.69 29.74
N SER A 112 27.63 -8.54 29.10
CA SER A 112 28.93 -7.85 29.15
C SER A 112 29.33 -7.48 30.58
N VAL A 113 28.39 -7.00 31.39
CA VAL A 113 28.64 -6.67 32.81
C VAL A 113 29.03 -7.93 33.58
N ILE A 114 28.24 -9.00 33.46
CA ILE A 114 28.51 -10.28 34.13
C ILE A 114 29.86 -10.87 33.70
N ALA A 115 30.20 -10.79 32.41
CA ALA A 115 31.46 -11.28 31.88
C ALA A 115 32.66 -10.44 32.33
N SER A 116 32.49 -9.13 32.51
CA SER A 116 33.54 -8.23 32.96
C SER A 116 33.93 -8.43 34.43
N ASP A 117 32.96 -8.82 35.28
CA ASP A 117 33.16 -9.11 36.70
C ASP A 117 32.74 -10.55 37.03
N PHE A 118 33.36 -11.49 36.29
CA PHE A 118 32.96 -12.88 36.37
C PHE A 118 33.42 -13.54 37.68
N SER A 119 32.49 -14.20 38.36
CA SER A 119 32.75 -15.06 39.52
C SER A 119 32.11 -16.44 39.31
N VAL A 120 32.50 -17.44 40.12
CA VAL A 120 31.90 -18.78 40.08
C VAL A 120 30.38 -18.72 40.29
N GLN A 121 29.88 -17.77 41.09
CA GLN A 121 28.45 -17.58 41.33
C GLN A 121 27.72 -16.97 40.12
N SER A 122 28.46 -16.31 39.22
CA SER A 122 27.91 -15.62 38.05
C SER A 122 27.70 -16.57 36.84
N GLN A 123 28.20 -17.81 36.90
CA GLN A 123 28.12 -18.77 35.79
C GLN A 123 26.68 -19.10 35.38
N GLU A 124 25.81 -19.34 36.36
CA GLU A 124 24.42 -19.72 36.09
C GLU A 124 23.61 -18.55 35.51
N PRO A 125 23.66 -17.33 36.08
CA PRO A 125 23.10 -16.13 35.44
C PRO A 125 23.64 -15.86 34.03
N LEU A 126 24.93 -16.05 33.78
CA LEU A 126 25.52 -15.89 32.45
C LEU A 126 24.94 -16.89 31.45
N ASN A 127 24.82 -18.17 31.83
CA ASN A 127 24.22 -19.19 31.00
C ASN A 127 22.76 -18.88 30.68
N GLN A 128 21.98 -18.43 31.67
CA GLN A 128 20.60 -17.99 31.45
C GLN A 128 20.54 -16.86 30.42
N LYS A 129 21.41 -15.85 30.54
CA LYS A 129 21.47 -14.72 29.62
C LYS A 129 21.86 -15.11 28.19
N VAL A 130 22.79 -16.06 28.04
CA VAL A 130 23.13 -16.65 26.73
C VAL A 130 21.93 -17.35 26.11
N GLN A 131 21.19 -18.15 26.89
CA GLN A 131 19.99 -18.82 26.40
C GLN A 131 18.89 -17.83 25.99
N THR A 132 18.70 -16.76 26.76
CA THR A 132 17.81 -15.65 26.39
C THR A 132 18.23 -15.00 25.08
N LEU A 133 19.53 -14.77 24.87
CA LEU A 133 20.03 -14.17 23.62
C LEU A 133 19.75 -15.09 22.41
N VAL A 134 20.00 -16.39 22.56
CA VAL A 134 19.75 -17.37 21.49
C VAL A 134 18.26 -17.42 21.16
N SER A 135 17.38 -17.51 22.16
CA SER A 135 15.94 -17.57 21.92
C SER A 135 15.39 -16.26 21.34
N GLY A 136 15.87 -15.11 21.81
CA GLY A 136 15.50 -13.80 21.27
C GLY A 136 15.89 -13.62 19.81
N LEU A 137 17.11 -14.00 19.44
CA LEU A 137 17.56 -13.97 18.03
C LEU A 137 16.73 -14.91 17.13
N GLN A 138 16.30 -16.07 17.64
CA GLN A 138 15.41 -16.98 16.90
C GLN A 138 14.03 -16.36 16.67
N VAL A 139 13.46 -15.65 17.65
CA VAL A 139 12.20 -14.92 17.50
C VAL A 139 12.35 -13.82 16.46
N LEU A 140 13.42 -13.02 16.52
CA LEU A 140 13.70 -11.96 15.55
C LEU A 140 13.83 -12.51 14.11
N ASP A 141 14.45 -13.66 13.92
CA ASP A 141 14.53 -14.30 12.59
C ASP A 141 13.15 -14.73 12.07
N GLN A 142 12.24 -15.17 12.95
CA GLN A 142 10.87 -15.53 12.55
C GLN A 142 10.05 -14.30 12.15
N LEU A 143 10.30 -13.15 12.79
CA LEU A 143 9.62 -11.88 12.49
C LEU A 143 10.05 -11.28 11.13
N LYS A 144 11.18 -11.69 10.55
CA LYS A 144 11.68 -11.15 9.27
C LYS A 144 10.66 -11.26 8.12
N ASN A 145 9.87 -12.32 8.13
CA ASN A 145 8.88 -12.59 7.07
C ASN A 145 7.73 -11.57 7.05
N GLN A 146 7.58 -10.77 8.11
CA GLN A 146 6.58 -9.70 8.18
C GLN A 146 7.00 -8.44 7.41
N PHE A 147 8.28 -8.34 6.99
CA PHE A 147 8.82 -7.17 6.29
C PHE A 147 9.25 -7.47 4.84
N VAL A 148 8.76 -8.56 4.24
CA VAL A 148 9.16 -8.99 2.88
C VAL A 148 8.89 -7.92 1.81
N ASP A 149 7.86 -7.10 1.99
CA ASP A 149 7.50 -6.03 1.05
C ASP A 149 8.37 -4.76 1.21
N VAL A 150 9.20 -4.69 2.24
CA VAL A 150 10.08 -3.54 2.49
C VAL A 150 11.43 -3.78 1.83
N ARG A 151 11.73 -3.01 0.78
CA ARG A 151 13.05 -3.05 0.12
C ARG A 151 13.97 -1.97 0.67
N VAL A 152 15.08 -2.40 1.27
CA VAL A 152 16.13 -1.51 1.79
C VAL A 152 17.18 -1.26 0.70
N PRO A 153 17.43 -0.01 0.29
CA PRO A 153 18.49 0.29 -0.67
C PRO A 153 19.87 -0.07 -0.12
N ILE A 154 20.70 -0.76 -0.90
CA ILE A 154 22.03 -1.22 -0.45
C ILE A 154 22.93 -0.05 -0.06
N ARG A 155 22.84 1.09 -0.76
CA ARG A 155 23.59 2.32 -0.42
C ARG A 155 23.27 2.88 0.97
N LEU A 156 22.15 2.49 1.57
CA LEU A 156 21.83 2.88 2.95
C LEU A 156 22.72 2.15 3.96
N LEU A 157 23.18 0.94 3.63
CA LEU A 157 24.05 0.15 4.51
C LEU A 157 25.39 0.85 4.70
N ASP A 158 25.95 1.45 3.64
CA ASP A 158 27.20 2.23 3.73
C ASP A 158 27.08 3.36 4.77
N ILE A 159 25.95 4.07 4.77
CA ILE A 159 25.67 5.16 5.73
C ILE A 159 25.51 4.61 7.15
N LEU A 160 24.91 3.44 7.31
CA LEU A 160 24.73 2.79 8.62
C LEU A 160 26.05 2.29 9.20
N ASP A 161 26.90 1.66 8.39
CA ASP A 161 28.19 1.10 8.80
C ASP A 161 29.17 2.20 9.23
N GLU A 162 29.09 3.37 8.59
CA GLU A 162 29.81 4.58 9.00
C GLU A 162 29.25 5.23 10.29
N GLY A 163 28.10 4.76 10.79
CA GLY A 163 27.42 5.33 11.95
C GLY A 163 26.71 6.66 11.67
N ASN A 164 26.50 7.00 10.40
CA ASN A 164 25.83 8.22 9.97
C ASN A 164 24.30 8.08 10.07
N ASN A 165 23.59 9.21 10.12
CA ASN A 165 22.13 9.22 10.20
C ASN A 165 21.51 8.75 8.86
N PRO A 166 20.68 7.68 8.85
CA PRO A 166 19.99 7.18 7.66
C PRO A 166 19.15 8.23 6.91
N GLN A 167 18.66 9.26 7.60
CA GLN A 167 17.90 10.35 6.99
C GLN A 167 18.73 11.20 6.01
N LEU A 168 20.06 11.13 6.09
CA LEU A 168 20.95 11.73 5.10
C LEU A 168 20.72 11.11 3.71
N PHE A 169 20.53 9.80 3.63
CA PHE A 169 20.20 9.12 2.36
C PHE A 169 18.91 9.67 1.76
N THR A 170 17.86 9.77 2.58
CA THR A 170 16.55 10.29 2.15
C THR A 170 16.70 11.71 1.63
N LYS A 171 17.42 12.57 2.37
CA LYS A 171 17.70 13.94 1.98
C LYS A 171 18.46 14.01 0.66
N GLU A 172 19.56 13.28 0.54
CA GLU A 172 20.39 13.23 -0.67
C GLU A 172 19.58 12.77 -1.88
N ALA A 173 18.81 11.68 -1.74
CA ALA A 173 17.97 11.16 -2.81
C ALA A 173 16.92 12.18 -3.29
N LEU A 174 16.31 12.93 -2.37
CA LEU A 174 15.37 14.00 -2.70
C LEU A 174 16.08 15.16 -3.41
N GLU A 175 17.25 15.58 -2.92
CA GLU A 175 18.03 16.66 -3.52
C GLU A 175 18.51 16.31 -4.94
N ASP A 176 19.00 15.08 -5.13
CA ASP A 176 19.40 14.53 -6.42
C ASP A 176 18.25 14.47 -7.40
N THR A 177 17.08 14.00 -6.94
CA THR A 177 15.86 13.92 -7.75
C THR A 177 15.43 15.30 -8.19
N ARG A 178 15.42 16.27 -7.26
CA ARG A 178 15.09 17.67 -7.56
C ARG A 178 16.07 18.28 -8.56
N LYS A 179 17.37 18.03 -8.38
CA LYS A 179 18.43 18.52 -9.28
C LYS A 179 18.25 17.95 -10.69
N ARG A 180 18.09 16.63 -10.82
CA ARG A 180 17.84 15.97 -12.11
C ARG A 180 16.55 16.46 -12.77
N ASN A 181 15.48 16.64 -12.01
CA ASN A 181 14.22 17.16 -12.54
C ASN A 181 14.40 18.58 -13.11
N LYS A 182 15.08 19.47 -12.38
CA LYS A 182 15.39 20.82 -12.88
C LYS A 182 16.24 20.79 -14.16
N GLU A 183 17.25 19.92 -14.21
CA GLU A 183 18.10 19.74 -15.39
C GLU A 183 17.31 19.23 -16.60
N LEU A 184 16.49 18.19 -16.42
CA LEU A 184 15.66 17.61 -17.48
C LEU A 184 14.62 18.60 -17.98
N ASN A 185 14.02 19.40 -17.08
CA ASN A 185 13.11 20.46 -17.47
C ASN A 185 13.83 21.54 -18.30
N GLY A 186 15.03 21.95 -17.87
CA GLY A 186 15.87 22.88 -18.64
C GLY A 186 16.22 22.35 -20.04
N LYS A 187 16.61 21.07 -20.15
CA LYS A 187 16.86 20.41 -21.44
C LYS A 187 15.61 20.39 -22.31
N THR A 188 14.46 20.05 -21.74
CA THR A 188 13.17 20.04 -22.44
C THR A 188 12.85 21.41 -23.03
N GLU A 189 13.04 22.48 -22.26
CA GLU A 189 12.82 23.84 -22.75
C GLU A 189 13.79 24.24 -23.86
N ILE A 190 15.06 23.83 -23.78
CA ILE A 190 16.04 24.04 -24.86
C ILE A 190 15.60 23.30 -26.12
N TYR A 191 15.18 22.04 -26.02
CA TYR A 191 14.71 21.27 -27.17
C TYR A 191 13.45 21.86 -27.80
N LYS A 192 12.50 22.37 -27.00
CA LYS A 192 11.33 23.09 -27.52
C LYS A 192 11.73 24.35 -28.29
N LYS A 193 12.64 25.16 -27.73
CA LYS A 193 13.15 26.37 -28.40
C LYS A 193 13.91 26.04 -29.69
N PHE A 194 14.77 25.02 -29.66
CA PHE A 194 15.50 24.56 -30.83
C PHE A 194 14.53 24.08 -31.92
N GLN A 195 13.54 23.26 -31.55
CA GLN A 195 12.49 22.81 -32.47
C GLN A 195 11.75 23.99 -33.10
N TYR A 196 11.34 24.99 -32.32
CA TYR A 196 10.66 26.18 -32.83
C TYR A 196 11.51 26.92 -33.86
N ASN A 197 12.79 27.18 -33.54
CA ASN A 197 13.69 27.87 -34.45
C ASN A 197 13.95 27.05 -35.72
N LEU A 198 14.19 25.74 -35.59
CA LEU A 198 14.44 24.86 -36.74
C LEU A 198 13.25 24.82 -37.69
N ILE A 199 12.02 24.69 -37.17
CA ILE A 199 10.80 24.72 -37.99
C ILE A 199 10.64 26.08 -38.67
N ARG A 200 10.95 27.18 -37.98
CA ARG A 200 10.88 28.53 -38.56
C ARG A 200 11.83 28.67 -39.75
N GLU A 201 13.10 28.31 -39.59
CA GLU A 201 14.10 28.42 -40.66
C GLU A 201 13.76 27.47 -41.82
N LEU A 202 13.39 26.22 -41.55
CA LEU A 202 12.99 25.26 -42.59
C LEU A 202 11.77 25.74 -43.38
N LYS A 203 10.83 26.44 -42.75
CA LYS A 203 9.64 26.97 -43.43
C LYS A 203 9.98 28.05 -44.46
N LEU A 204 11.10 28.77 -44.29
CA LEU A 204 11.56 29.76 -45.27
C LEU A 204 12.07 29.08 -46.56
N GLU A 205 12.74 27.94 -46.43
CA GLU A 205 13.37 27.24 -47.56
C GLU A 205 12.44 26.18 -48.20
N MET A 206 11.63 25.48 -47.40
CA MET A 206 10.83 24.31 -47.79
C MET A 206 9.45 24.28 -47.10
N SER A 207 8.63 25.29 -47.39
CA SER A 207 7.33 25.51 -46.74
C SER A 207 6.33 24.35 -46.87
N ALA A 208 6.25 23.72 -48.05
CA ALA A 208 5.30 22.63 -48.32
C ALA A 208 5.59 21.38 -47.48
N ASP A 209 6.87 20.99 -47.36
CA ASP A 209 7.29 19.82 -46.59
C ASP A 209 7.09 20.01 -45.08
N VAL A 210 7.35 21.22 -44.58
CA VAL A 210 7.14 21.57 -43.17
C VAL A 210 5.66 21.54 -42.81
N ASP A 211 4.78 22.05 -43.67
CA ASP A 211 3.34 22.03 -43.43
C ASP A 211 2.77 20.60 -43.44
N GLU A 212 3.29 19.71 -44.29
CA GLU A 212 2.97 18.28 -44.26
C GLU A 212 3.47 17.60 -42.98
N TYR A 213 4.72 17.85 -42.57
CA TYR A 213 5.26 17.35 -41.30
C TYR A 213 4.40 17.77 -40.09
N LEU A 214 3.98 19.04 -40.02
CA LEU A 214 3.14 19.55 -38.93
C LEU A 214 1.76 18.90 -38.92
N ARG A 215 1.18 18.61 -40.10
CA ARG A 215 -0.07 17.87 -40.24
C ARG A 215 0.07 16.46 -39.68
N VAL A 216 1.09 15.72 -40.08
CA VAL A 216 1.36 14.35 -39.60
C VAL A 216 1.63 14.35 -38.08
N ARG A 217 2.43 15.29 -37.57
CA ARG A 217 2.71 15.41 -36.13
C ARG A 217 1.45 15.65 -35.30
N LYS A 218 0.52 16.50 -35.78
CA LYS A 218 -0.77 16.72 -35.11
C LYS A 218 -1.62 15.45 -35.05
N LEU A 219 -1.59 14.62 -36.10
CA LEU A 219 -2.29 13.34 -36.11
C LEU A 219 -1.69 12.34 -35.11
N ILE A 220 -0.35 12.30 -34.99
CA ILE A 220 0.35 11.43 -34.03
C ILE A 220 0.10 11.88 -32.58
N ASN A 221 0.16 13.18 -32.30
CA ASN A 221 -0.01 13.71 -30.94
C ASN A 221 -1.48 13.87 -30.52
N GLY A 222 -2.42 13.93 -31.47
CA GLY A 222 -3.86 14.07 -31.22
C GLY A 222 -4.56 12.80 -30.71
N GLY A 223 -3.84 11.68 -30.59
CA GLY A 223 -4.36 10.40 -30.07
C GLY A 223 -4.10 10.13 -28.59
N GLY A 224 -3.42 11.03 -27.86
CA GLY A 224 -3.02 10.78 -26.46
C GLY A 224 -3.21 11.99 -25.55
N GLY A 225 -4.27 11.95 -24.73
CA GLY A 225 -4.46 12.60 -23.42
C GLY A 225 -3.76 13.93 -23.13
N GLY A 226 -4.55 15.00 -23.05
CA GLY A 226 -4.12 16.34 -22.67
C GLY A 226 -3.53 16.45 -21.26
N GLY A 227 -2.36 17.08 -21.17
CA GLY A 227 -1.88 17.75 -19.97
C GLY A 227 -2.12 19.25 -20.12
N ASN A 228 -3.07 19.78 -19.35
CA ASN A 228 -3.27 21.22 -19.21
C ASN A 228 -1.98 21.87 -18.70
N VAL A 229 -1.40 22.75 -19.52
CA VAL A 229 -0.48 23.79 -19.04
C VAL A 229 -1.37 24.86 -18.43
N SER A 230 -1.64 24.74 -17.13
CA SER A 230 -2.14 25.87 -16.36
C SER A 230 -1.03 26.91 -16.25
N GLN A 231 -1.42 28.13 -16.62
CA GLN A 231 -0.69 29.38 -16.40
C GLN A 231 -0.10 29.41 -14.99
N THR A 232 1.21 29.64 -14.88
CA THR A 232 1.79 30.15 -13.64
C THR A 232 1.57 31.65 -13.63
N ASP A 233 0.59 32.08 -12.84
CA ASP A 233 0.44 33.47 -12.42
C ASP A 233 1.68 33.94 -11.67
N ASP A 234 2.13 35.14 -12.03
CA ASP A 234 3.11 35.94 -11.31
C ASP A 234 2.62 36.22 -9.88
N GLY A 235 3.23 35.54 -8.90
CA GLY A 235 3.10 35.83 -7.49
C GLY A 235 4.41 36.39 -6.95
N GLY A 236 4.54 37.73 -6.97
CA GLY A 236 5.62 38.43 -6.28
C GLY A 236 5.57 38.18 -4.77
N SER A 237 6.72 37.86 -4.18
CA SER A 237 6.91 37.95 -2.74
C SER A 237 8.11 38.85 -2.46
N SER A 238 7.81 39.96 -1.81
CA SER A 238 8.68 41.04 -1.39
C SER A 238 9.97 40.58 -0.73
N ARG A 239 11.07 41.22 -1.14
CA ARG A 239 12.28 41.36 -0.34
C ARG A 239 11.94 42.23 0.87
N ASN A 240 12.01 41.67 2.07
CA ASN A 240 12.25 42.47 3.26
C ASN A 240 13.74 42.79 3.33
N THR A 241 14.11 43.97 2.84
CA THR A 241 15.35 44.64 3.25
C THR A 241 15.07 45.33 4.58
N ALA A 242 15.57 44.75 5.67
CA ALA A 242 15.80 45.50 6.90
C ALA A 242 17.06 46.35 6.69
N LYS A 243 16.89 47.68 6.69
CA LYS A 243 17.97 48.63 6.98
C LYS A 243 17.79 49.07 8.44
N GLU A 244 18.75 48.73 9.29
CA GLU A 244 19.10 49.50 10.47
C GLU A 244 20.51 50.04 10.23
N ASN A 245 20.66 51.37 10.40
CA ASN A 245 21.89 52.16 10.59
C ASN A 245 22.81 52.22 9.34
N GLU A 246 23.19 53.36 8.77
CA GLU A 246 23.45 54.73 9.24
C GLU A 246 23.26 55.70 8.06
#